data_AF-A0A183F8Y0-F1
#
_entry.id   AF-A0A183F8Y0-F1
#
_cell.length_a   1.000
_cell.length_b   1.000
_cell.length_c   1.000
_cell.angle_alpha   90.00
_cell.angle_beta   90.00
_cell.angle_gamma   90.00
#
_symmetry.space_group_name_H-M   'P 1'
#
loop_
_entity.id
_entity.type
_entity.pdbx_description
1 polymer ?
#
loop_
_entity_poly.entity_id
_entity_poly.type
_entity_poly.pdbx_seq_one_letter_code
_entity_poly.pdbx_strand_id
1 'polypeptide(L)'
;MADQCAAAVKLQAWYRGCRERKRLRKDLEKRRDFMEAYRGNIANEEPSDVVDNAALSSRPVYSKIHDAVDMLFDSKMYVSKVGAFILNRLSALSPHFCAYLVVDAQGLAAILDIFEQKTTGRGPATAEILSILQEVFLRIVEVSKAVVSE
;
A
#
# COMPACT_ATOMS: atom_id res chain seq x y z
N MET A 1 16.20 -53.13 2.32
CA MET A 1 14.98 -52.56 2.94
C MET A 1 15.15 -51.07 3.28
N ALA A 2 16.19 -50.67 4.02
CA ALA A 2 16.41 -49.27 4.40
C ALA A 2 16.52 -48.29 3.19
N ASP A 3 17.26 -48.66 2.14
CA ASP A 3 17.43 -47.80 0.95
C ASP A 3 16.15 -47.62 0.14
N GLN A 4 15.29 -48.63 0.10
CA GLN A 4 14.00 -48.56 -0.60
C GLN A 4 13.04 -47.60 0.11
N CYS A 5 13.03 -47.62 1.44
CA CYS A 5 12.26 -46.66 2.23
C CYS A 5 12.77 -45.23 2.04
N ALA A 6 14.09 -45.02 2.03
CA ALA A 6 14.67 -43.69 1.81
C ALA A 6 14.36 -43.14 0.41
N ALA A 7 14.41 -43.99 -0.62
CA ALA A 7 14.03 -43.62 -1.98
C ALA A 7 12.53 -43.27 -2.09
N ALA A 8 11.66 -44.06 -1.45
CA ALA A 8 10.22 -43.81 -1.44
C ALA A 8 9.86 -42.46 -0.78
N VAL A 9 10.49 -42.11 0.34
CA VAL A 9 10.28 -40.83 1.02
C VAL A 9 10.67 -39.65 0.13
N LYS A 10 11.80 -39.73 -0.59
CA LYS A 10 12.23 -38.68 -1.53
C LYS A 10 11.23 -38.48 -2.67
N LEU A 11 10.74 -39.57 -3.25
CA LEU A 11 9.72 -39.54 -4.30
C LEU A 11 8.41 -38.91 -3.82
N GLN A 12 7.96 -39.28 -2.62
CA GLN A 12 6.74 -38.72 -2.02
C GLN A 12 6.88 -37.23 -1.71
N ALA A 13 8.01 -36.80 -1.15
CA ALA A 13 8.29 -35.39 -0.87
C ALA A 13 8.31 -34.55 -2.17
N TRP A 14 8.96 -35.06 -3.21
CA TRP A 14 9.00 -34.40 -4.52
C TRP A 14 7.60 -34.29 -5.13
N TYR A 15 6.80 -35.36 -5.10
CA TYR A 15 5.42 -35.35 -5.61
C TYR A 15 4.53 -34.35 -4.86
N ARG A 16 4.62 -34.32 -3.52
CA ARG A 16 3.89 -33.34 -2.70
C ARG A 16 4.28 -31.91 -3.05
N GLY A 17 5.58 -31.63 -3.19
CA GLY A 17 6.07 -30.32 -3.59
C GLY A 17 5.61 -29.90 -4.98
N CYS A 18 5.63 -30.81 -5.96
CA CYS A 18 5.14 -30.55 -7.31
C CYS A 18 3.62 -30.28 -7.32
N ARG A 19 2.85 -31.05 -6.56
CA ARG A 19 1.40 -30.87 -6.42
C ARG A 19 1.08 -29.49 -5.80
N GLU A 20 1.78 -29.12 -4.74
CA GLU A 20 1.52 -27.85 -4.03
C GLU A 20 1.91 -26.65 -4.89
N ARG A 21 3.06 -26.68 -5.57
CA ARG A 21 3.44 -25.63 -6.53
C ARG A 21 2.43 -25.47 -7.66
N LYS A 22 1.85 -26.58 -8.14
CA LYS A 22 0.80 -26.55 -9.17
C LYS A 22 -0.50 -25.94 -8.65
N ARG A 23 -0.85 -26.22 -7.39
CA ARG A 23 -2.01 -25.60 -6.72
C ARG A 23 -1.82 -24.10 -6.53
N LEU A 24 -0.68 -23.68 -5.99
CA LEU A 24 -0.34 -22.27 -5.80
C LEU A 24 -0.34 -21.50 -7.12
N ARG A 25 0.18 -22.08 -8.21
CA ARG A 25 0.09 -21.47 -9.55
C ARG A 25 -1.35 -21.23 -9.99
N LYS A 26 -2.25 -22.20 -9.79
CA LYS A 26 -3.68 -22.04 -10.13
C LYS A 26 -4.34 -20.96 -9.27
N ASP A 27 -4.01 -20.88 -7.99
CA ASP A 27 -4.58 -19.86 -7.11
C ASP A 27 -4.08 -18.45 -7.46
N LEU A 28 -2.81 -18.32 -7.86
CA LEU A 28 -2.26 -17.06 -8.38
C LEU A 28 -2.91 -16.64 -9.71
N GLU A 29 -3.12 -17.59 -10.60
CA GLU A 29 -3.80 -17.36 -11.88
C GLU A 29 -5.24 -16.87 -11.67
N LYS A 30 -6.02 -17.57 -10.83
CA LYS A 30 -7.37 -17.13 -10.46
C LYS A 30 -7.40 -15.73 -9.85
N ARG A 31 -6.42 -15.39 -9.00
CA ARG A 31 -6.31 -14.05 -8.40
C ARG A 31 -6.01 -12.99 -9.46
N ARG A 32 -5.16 -13.29 -10.43
CA ARG A 32 -4.86 -12.40 -11.56
C ARG A 32 -6.11 -12.15 -12.39
N ASP A 33 -6.81 -13.21 -12.77
CA ASP A 33 -8.02 -13.12 -13.61
C ASP A 33 -9.14 -12.35 -12.88
N PHE A 34 -9.29 -12.58 -11.57
CA PHE A 34 -10.20 -11.80 -10.72
C PHE A 34 -9.85 -10.31 -10.69
N MET A 35 -8.56 -9.97 -10.51
CA MET A 35 -8.10 -8.58 -10.48
C MET A 35 -8.25 -7.89 -11.83
N GLU A 36 -8.09 -8.62 -12.93
CA GLU A 36 -8.31 -8.11 -14.29
C GLU A 36 -9.78 -7.79 -14.54
N ALA A 37 -10.69 -8.71 -14.16
CA ALA A 37 -12.13 -8.47 -14.23
C ALA A 37 -12.57 -7.29 -13.34
N TYR A 38 -12.02 -7.21 -12.12
CA TYR A 38 -12.28 -6.11 -11.20
C TYR A 38 -11.83 -4.75 -11.77
N ARG A 39 -10.63 -4.68 -12.38
CA ARG A 39 -10.15 -3.46 -13.06
C ARG A 39 -11.08 -3.04 -14.19
N GLY A 40 -11.56 -4.00 -14.99
CA GLY A 40 -12.52 -3.72 -16.06
C GLY A 40 -13.83 -3.13 -15.53
N ASN A 41 -14.33 -3.63 -14.40
CA ASN A 41 -15.55 -3.11 -13.77
C ASN A 41 -15.37 -1.69 -13.22
N ILE A 42 -14.25 -1.40 -12.57
CA ILE A 42 -13.94 -0.04 -12.08
C ILE A 42 -13.84 0.97 -13.23
N ALA A 43 -13.25 0.57 -14.37
CA ALA A 43 -13.19 1.43 -15.56
C ALA A 43 -14.56 1.71 -16.19
N ASN A 44 -15.57 0.88 -15.92
CA ASN A 44 -16.93 1.03 -16.43
C ASN A 44 -17.86 1.77 -15.44
N GLU A 45 -17.51 1.85 -14.16
CA GLU A 45 -18.36 2.44 -13.11
C GLU A 45 -18.06 3.92 -12.80
N GLU A 46 -16.94 4.50 -13.27
CA GLU A 46 -16.55 5.88 -12.94
C GLU A 46 -16.47 6.81 -14.18
N PRO A 47 -17.04 8.03 -14.13
CA PRO A 47 -17.04 8.97 -15.24
C PRO A 47 -15.61 9.36 -15.66
N SER A 48 -15.44 9.43 -16.98
CA SER A 48 -14.21 9.56 -17.79
C SER A 48 -13.25 10.72 -17.46
N ASP A 49 -13.52 11.54 -16.46
CA ASP A 49 -12.82 12.82 -16.26
C ASP A 49 -11.69 12.74 -15.23
N VAL A 50 -11.53 11.58 -14.57
CA VAL A 50 -10.53 11.34 -13.51
C VAL A 50 -9.46 10.32 -13.94
N VAL A 51 -9.65 9.65 -15.09
CA VAL A 51 -8.86 8.48 -15.52
C VAL A 51 -7.50 8.86 -16.12
N ASP A 52 -7.31 10.13 -16.51
CA ASP A 52 -6.03 10.65 -17.02
C ASP A 52 -5.15 11.34 -15.95
N ASN A 53 -5.39 11.10 -14.66
CA ASN A 53 -4.42 11.49 -13.65
C ASN A 53 -3.32 10.42 -13.57
N ALA A 54 -2.13 10.76 -14.06
CA ALA A 54 -0.90 9.95 -13.99
C ALA A 54 -0.62 9.32 -12.59
N ALA A 55 -1.23 9.86 -11.53
CA ALA A 55 -1.24 9.34 -10.16
C ALA A 55 -1.90 7.96 -9.98
N LEU A 56 -2.86 7.58 -10.84
CA LEU A 56 -3.57 6.29 -10.77
C LEU A 56 -3.01 5.23 -11.71
N SER A 57 -2.03 5.57 -12.55
CA SER A 57 -1.34 4.64 -13.46
C SER A 57 -0.77 3.41 -12.75
N SER A 58 -0.51 2.35 -13.52
CA SER A 58 0.02 1.01 -13.15
C SER A 58 1.43 1.00 -12.52
N ARG A 59 1.84 2.10 -11.90
CA ARG A 59 3.09 2.22 -11.16
C ARG A 59 3.06 1.37 -9.88
N PRO A 60 4.21 0.84 -9.43
CA PRO A 60 4.33 0.10 -8.17
C PRO A 60 3.76 0.93 -7.00
N VAL A 61 3.05 0.28 -6.08
CA VAL A 61 2.42 0.97 -4.93
C VAL A 61 3.43 1.81 -4.15
N TYR A 62 4.68 1.35 -4.04
CA TYR A 62 5.78 2.06 -3.40
C TYR A 62 6.13 3.40 -4.05
N SER A 63 6.10 3.52 -5.38
CA SER A 63 6.37 4.81 -6.03
C SER A 63 5.23 5.80 -5.80
N LYS A 64 3.99 5.31 -5.68
CA LYS A 64 2.84 6.15 -5.33
C LYS A 64 2.95 6.72 -3.92
N ILE A 65 3.61 6.00 -3.00
CA ILE A 65 3.89 6.51 -1.65
C ILE A 65 4.88 7.67 -1.73
N HIS A 66 5.98 7.53 -2.48
CA HIS A 66 6.94 8.64 -2.68
C HIS A 66 6.29 9.84 -3.35
N ASP A 67 5.60 9.63 -4.48
CA ASP A 67 4.88 10.70 -5.19
C ASP A 67 3.89 11.42 -4.22
N ALA A 68 3.16 10.67 -3.39
CA ALA A 68 2.22 11.24 -2.45
C ALA A 68 2.89 12.00 -1.29
N VAL A 69 4.07 11.59 -0.84
CA VAL A 69 4.88 12.35 0.14
C VAL A 69 5.33 13.68 -0.48
N ASP A 70 5.85 13.67 -1.71
CA ASP A 70 6.28 14.89 -2.40
C ASP A 70 5.11 15.86 -2.62
N MET A 71 3.92 15.32 -2.96
CA MET A 71 2.70 16.11 -3.15
C MET A 71 2.31 16.90 -1.89
N LEU A 72 2.65 16.46 -0.68
CA LEU A 72 2.32 17.17 0.57
C LEU A 72 2.90 18.59 0.61
N PHE A 73 4.03 18.80 -0.06
CA PHE A 73 4.77 20.06 -0.10
C PHE A 73 4.47 20.90 -1.36
N ASP A 74 3.54 20.46 -2.21
CA ASP A 74 3.15 21.24 -3.38
C ASP A 74 2.49 22.57 -2.97
N SER A 75 2.80 23.62 -3.72
CA SER A 75 2.25 24.97 -3.49
C SER A 75 0.73 25.02 -3.67
N LYS A 76 0.15 24.12 -4.48
CA LYS A 76 -1.29 24.00 -4.72
C LYS A 76 -1.91 23.12 -3.65
N MET A 77 -2.80 23.72 -2.85
CA MET A 77 -3.52 23.04 -1.77
C MET A 77 -4.24 21.75 -2.20
N TYR A 78 -4.83 21.75 -3.40
CA TYR A 78 -5.49 20.56 -3.94
C TYR A 78 -4.51 19.38 -4.12
N VAL A 79 -3.29 19.64 -4.58
CA VAL A 79 -2.27 18.60 -4.79
C VAL A 79 -1.83 18.03 -3.45
N SER A 80 -1.57 18.88 -2.44
CA SER A 80 -1.27 18.41 -1.08
C SER A 80 -2.41 17.58 -0.48
N LYS A 81 -3.67 17.95 -0.75
CA LYS A 81 -4.83 17.19 -0.29
C LYS A 81 -4.90 15.82 -0.94
N VAL A 82 -4.63 15.71 -2.24
CA VAL A 82 -4.55 14.42 -2.94
C VAL A 82 -3.43 13.56 -2.35
N GLY A 83 -2.25 14.13 -2.11
CA GLY A 83 -1.14 13.42 -1.45
C GLY A 83 -1.55 12.84 -0.10
N ALA A 84 -2.16 13.66 0.77
CA ALA A 84 -2.65 13.21 2.07
C ALA A 84 -3.70 12.08 1.96
N PHE A 85 -4.63 12.17 1.00
CA PHE A 85 -5.63 11.14 0.78
C PHE A 85 -5.04 9.81 0.30
N ILE A 86 -4.05 9.86 -0.61
CA ILE A 86 -3.35 8.65 -1.08
C ILE A 86 -2.63 7.98 0.10
N LEU A 87 -1.89 8.75 0.92
CA LEU A 87 -1.22 8.21 2.10
C LEU A 87 -2.22 7.60 3.10
N ASN A 88 -3.36 8.25 3.31
CA ASN A 88 -4.42 7.73 4.19
C ASN A 88 -4.97 6.39 3.68
N ARG A 89 -5.24 6.32 2.37
CA ARG A 89 -5.75 5.10 1.76
C ARG A 89 -4.73 3.97 1.82
N LEU A 90 -3.48 4.22 1.44
CA LEU A 90 -2.44 3.19 1.39
C LEU A 90 -2.04 2.70 2.79
N SER A 91 -1.93 3.60 3.77
CA SER A 91 -1.64 3.23 5.17
C SER A 91 -2.73 2.36 5.79
N ALA A 92 -4.00 2.54 5.37
CA ALA A 92 -5.10 1.70 5.83
C ALA A 92 -5.15 0.31 5.18
N LEU A 93 -4.46 0.09 4.04
CA LEU A 93 -4.52 -1.21 3.34
C LEU A 93 -3.64 -2.29 3.99
N SER A 94 -2.49 -1.91 4.56
CA SER A 94 -1.57 -2.88 5.17
C SER A 94 -0.58 -2.19 6.12
N PRO A 95 -0.29 -2.81 7.29
CA PRO A 95 0.81 -2.40 8.17
C PRO A 95 2.17 -2.27 7.46
N HIS A 96 2.42 -3.08 6.43
CA HIS A 96 3.68 -3.02 5.67
C HIS A 96 3.84 -1.70 4.91
N PHE A 97 2.75 -1.07 4.48
CA PHE A 97 2.83 0.25 3.85
C PHE A 97 3.14 1.35 4.88
N CYS A 98 2.64 1.23 6.12
CA CYS A 98 3.07 2.12 7.20
C CYS A 98 4.58 1.96 7.50
N ALA A 99 5.07 0.73 7.56
CA ALA A 99 6.49 0.46 7.76
C ALA A 99 7.35 1.03 6.62
N TYR A 100 6.97 0.80 5.36
CA TYR A 100 7.65 1.36 4.20
C TYR A 100 7.62 2.89 4.19
N LEU A 101 6.46 3.49 4.52
CA LEU A 101 6.28 4.94 4.62
C LEU A 101 7.29 5.57 5.59
N VAL A 102 7.56 4.89 6.72
CA VAL A 102 8.51 5.35 7.74
C VAL A 102 9.96 5.11 7.31
N VAL A 103 10.28 3.89 6.85
CA VAL A 103 11.66 3.44 6.63
C VAL A 103 12.24 3.97 5.33
N ASP A 104 11.50 3.85 4.23
CA ASP A 104 12.02 4.09 2.89
C ASP A 104 11.54 5.43 2.30
N ALA A 105 10.30 5.84 2.60
CA ALA A 105 9.70 7.03 1.99
C ALA A 105 9.88 8.33 2.78
N GLN A 106 10.57 8.31 3.92
CA GLN A 106 10.72 9.47 4.83
C GLN A 106 9.37 10.14 5.21
N GLY A 107 8.26 9.41 5.08
CA GLY A 107 6.92 9.96 5.20
C GLY A 107 6.58 10.40 6.61
N LEU A 108 7.15 9.78 7.64
CA LEU A 108 6.97 10.23 9.03
C LEU A 108 7.58 11.62 9.25
N ALA A 109 8.79 11.85 8.75
CA ALA A 109 9.43 13.17 8.84
C ALA A 109 8.59 14.20 8.08
N ALA A 110 8.15 13.87 6.87
CA ALA A 110 7.29 14.76 6.08
C ALA A 110 5.97 15.11 6.79
N ILE A 111 5.31 14.15 7.44
CA ILE A 111 4.08 14.39 8.20
C ILE A 111 4.33 15.34 9.37
N LEU A 112 5.44 15.16 10.10
CA LEU A 112 5.81 16.01 11.23
C LEU A 112 6.15 17.44 10.76
N ASP A 113 6.89 17.58 9.65
CA ASP A 113 7.20 18.87 9.04
C ASP A 113 5.92 19.61 8.62
N ILE A 114 4.95 18.90 8.03
CA ILE A 114 3.64 19.48 7.66
C ILE A 114 2.87 19.93 8.91
N PHE A 115 2.92 19.13 9.99
CA PHE A 115 2.30 19.50 11.26
C PHE A 115 2.94 20.74 11.86
N GLU A 116 4.25 20.92 11.76
CA GLU A 116 4.94 22.12 12.21
C GLU A 116 4.59 23.32 11.32
N GLN A 117 4.84 23.23 10.01
CA GLN A 117 4.75 24.35 9.06
C GLN A 117 3.32 24.87 8.86
N LYS A 118 2.32 24.00 8.85
CA LYS A 118 0.94 24.41 8.53
C LYS A 118 0.17 24.92 9.75
N THR A 119 0.73 25.03 10.96
CA THR A 119 0.02 25.49 12.19
C THR A 119 -0.31 26.99 12.21
N THR A 120 0.39 27.80 11.44
CA THR A 120 0.20 29.25 11.40
C THR A 120 -0.75 29.68 10.27
N GLY A 121 -2.02 29.97 10.60
CA GLY A 121 -2.95 30.76 9.74
C GLY A 121 -4.05 29.99 8.96
N ARG A 122 -4.70 28.97 9.54
CA ARG A 122 -5.50 27.99 8.77
C ARG A 122 -6.89 28.47 8.31
N GLY A 123 -7.10 28.41 6.99
CA GLY A 123 -8.43 28.22 6.37
C GLY A 123 -8.86 26.74 6.36
N PRO A 124 -10.14 26.45 6.04
CA PRO A 124 -10.76 25.12 6.21
C PRO A 124 -10.05 23.98 5.46
N ALA A 125 -9.49 24.23 4.27
CA ALA A 125 -8.79 23.21 3.48
C ALA A 125 -7.51 22.69 4.15
N THR A 126 -6.82 23.53 4.92
CA THR A 126 -5.59 23.10 5.62
C THR A 126 -5.92 22.19 6.80
N ALA A 127 -6.98 22.51 7.54
CA ALA A 127 -7.45 21.69 8.66
C ALA A 127 -7.80 20.27 8.22
N GLU A 128 -8.44 20.13 7.07
CA GLU A 128 -8.81 18.83 6.50
C GLU A 128 -7.58 17.95 6.20
N ILE A 129 -6.56 18.50 5.54
CA ILE A 129 -5.30 17.78 5.26
C ILE A 129 -4.68 17.24 6.54
N LEU A 130 -4.69 18.04 7.60
CA LEU A 130 -4.05 17.67 8.85
C LEU A 130 -4.84 16.64 9.63
N SER A 131 -6.17 16.70 9.58
CA SER A 131 -7.03 15.65 10.12
C SER A 131 -6.73 14.31 9.44
N ILE A 132 -6.57 14.31 8.11
CA ILE A 132 -6.21 13.10 7.35
C ILE A 132 -4.82 12.59 7.76
N LEU A 133 -3.83 13.48 7.84
CA LEU A 133 -2.47 13.10 8.22
C LEU A 133 -2.36 12.65 9.68
N GLN A 134 -3.22 13.15 10.58
CA GLN A 134 -3.33 12.66 11.95
C GLN A 134 -3.78 11.20 11.99
N GLU A 135 -4.75 10.79 11.16
CA GLU A 135 -5.13 9.38 11.05
C GLU A 135 -3.98 8.51 10.56
N VAL A 136 -3.23 8.98 9.55
CA VAL A 136 -2.06 8.26 9.03
C VAL A 136 -1.01 8.09 10.13
N PHE A 137 -0.73 9.17 10.87
CA PHE A 137 0.21 9.16 11.99
C PHE A 137 -0.20 8.16 13.08
N LEU A 138 -1.48 8.14 13.47
CA LEU A 138 -1.98 7.18 14.46
C LEU A 138 -1.79 5.74 14.00
N ARG A 139 -2.08 5.42 12.74
CA ARG A 139 -1.86 4.06 12.20
C ARG A 139 -0.39 3.66 12.22
N ILE A 140 0.54 4.58 11.93
CA ILE A 140 1.98 4.32 12.04
C ILE A 140 2.36 3.95 13.49
N VAL A 141 1.85 4.69 14.46
CA VAL A 141 2.12 4.44 15.89
C VAL A 141 1.52 3.11 16.34
N GLU A 142 0.32 2.76 15.89
CA GLU A 142 -0.35 1.50 16.23
C GLU A 142 0.39 0.28 15.68
N VAL A 143 0.91 0.35 14.45
CA VAL A 143 1.74 -0.72 13.86
C VAL A 143 2.98 -0.97 14.70
N SER A 144 3.58 0.08 15.26
CA SER A 144 4.77 -0.03 16.11
C SER A 144 4.50 -0.80 17.42
N LYS A 145 3.28 -0.73 17.96
CA LYS A 145 2.91 -1.46 19.19
C LYS A 145 2.69 -2.96 18.95
N ALA A 146 2.19 -3.32 17.78
CA ALA A 146 1.91 -4.71 17.42
C ALA A 146 3.20 -5.55 17.26
N VAL A 147 4.27 -4.95 16.73
CA VAL A 147 5.56 -5.64 16.50
C VAL A 147 6.37 -5.83 17.79
N VAL A 148 6.17 -4.99 18.81
CA VAL A 148 6.92 -5.07 20.09
C VAL A 148 6.27 -6.04 21.10
N SER A 149 5.06 -6.53 20.80
CA SER A 149 4.31 -7.43 21.70
C SER A 149 4.39 -8.92 21.31
N GLU A 150 5.20 -9.28 20.31
CA GLU A 150 5.61 -10.66 19.98
C GLU A 150 7.05 -10.92 20.41
#